data_AF-A0AAD3Z915-F1
#
_entry.id   AF-A0AAD3Z915-F1
#
_cell.length_a   1.000
_cell.length_b   1.000
_cell.length_c   1.000
_cell.angle_alpha   90.00
_cell.angle_beta   90.00
_cell.angle_gamma   90.00
#
_symmetry.space_group_name_H-M   'P 1'
#
loop_
_entity.id
_entity.type
_entity.pdbx_description
1 polymer ?
#
loop_
_entity_poly.entity_id
_entity_poly.type
_entity_poly.pdbx_seq_one_letter_code
_entity_poly.pdbx_strand_id
1 'polypeptide(L)'
;MSNTVKETSRSFVDGEREFFLTYRLSAQTTGDGRDQRHSITAFSVEKSKASTQKESTCSVHIMNLSAETSLRLFELIAQAESPVFPCHLADIVRDQIHGMSFCEVTPSAAKV
;
A
#
# COMPACT_ATOMS: atom_id res chain seq x y z
N MET A 1 19.53 -5.24 4.18
CA MET A 1 18.61 -5.45 5.32
C MET A 1 17.35 -4.64 5.07
N SER A 2 16.16 -5.17 5.35
CA SER A 2 14.89 -4.42 5.27
C SER A 2 14.54 -3.84 6.64
N ASN A 3 14.22 -2.55 6.69
CA ASN A 3 13.79 -1.85 7.91
C ASN A 3 12.36 -1.36 7.74
N THR A 4 11.52 -1.54 8.74
CA THR A 4 10.16 -0.97 8.76
C THR A 4 10.24 0.54 8.93
N VAL A 5 9.64 1.28 7.99
CA VAL A 5 9.59 2.75 8.00
C VAL A 5 8.28 3.23 8.62
N LYS A 6 7.15 2.66 8.21
CA LYS A 6 5.81 2.94 8.76
C LYS A 6 5.01 1.64 8.84
N GLU A 7 4.16 1.54 9.85
CA GLU A 7 3.17 0.46 9.97
C GLU A 7 1.87 1.06 10.50
N THR A 8 0.74 0.57 9.98
CA THR A 8 -0.58 0.90 10.51
C THR A 8 -1.50 -0.30 10.36
N SER A 9 -2.49 -0.39 11.24
CA SER A 9 -3.46 -1.47 11.25
C SER A 9 -4.86 -0.94 11.47
N ARG A 10 -5.85 -1.60 10.86
CA ARG A 10 -7.26 -1.26 10.99
C ARG A 10 -8.10 -2.52 11.10
N SER A 11 -9.13 -2.48 11.94
CA SER A 11 -10.16 -3.51 11.97
C SER A 11 -11.41 -3.02 11.23
N PHE A 12 -12.08 -3.95 10.56
CA PHE A 12 -13.30 -3.70 9.83
C PHE A 12 -14.25 -4.87 10.05
N VAL A 13 -15.53 -4.59 10.31
CA VAL A 13 -16.55 -5.61 10.54
C VAL A 13 -17.60 -5.50 9.44
N ASP A 14 -17.89 -6.63 8.79
CA ASP A 14 -18.93 -6.75 7.78
C ASP A 14 -19.82 -7.96 8.10
N GLY A 15 -20.99 -7.66 8.68
CA GLY A 15 -21.89 -8.69 9.20
C GLY A 15 -21.24 -9.54 10.29
N GLU A 16 -21.06 -10.83 10.03
CA GLU A 16 -20.45 -11.80 10.96
C GLU A 16 -18.95 -12.01 10.73
N ARG A 17 -18.36 -11.24 9.81
CA ARG A 17 -16.94 -11.28 9.46
C ARG A 17 -16.21 -10.10 10.07
N GLU A 18 -15.06 -10.37 10.66
CA GLU A 18 -14.15 -9.36 11.18
C GLU A 18 -12.83 -9.46 10.43
N PHE A 19 -12.39 -8.35 9.86
CA PHE A 19 -11.16 -8.24 9.10
C PHE A 19 -10.16 -7.39 9.86
N PHE A 20 -8.93 -7.89 10.02
CA PHE A 20 -7.79 -7.16 10.55
C PHE A 20 -6.81 -6.91 9.41
N LEU A 21 -6.63 -5.65 9.04
CA LEU A 21 -5.76 -5.21 7.96
C LEU A 21 -4.52 -4.57 8.56
N THR A 22 -3.34 -4.99 8.11
CA THR A 22 -2.05 -4.41 8.49
C THR A 22 -1.32 -3.97 7.23
N TYR A 23 -0.86 -2.73 7.20
CA TYR A 23 -0.07 -2.16 6.12
C TYR A 23 1.30 -1.75 6.64
N ARG A 24 2.35 -2.14 5.94
CA ARG A 24 3.73 -1.88 6.33
C ARG A 24 4.52 -1.34 5.16
N LEU A 25 5.11 -0.16 5.33
CA LEU A 25 6.13 0.41 4.45
C LEU A 25 7.50 0.02 5.00
N SER A 26 8.33 -0.60 4.16
CA SER A 26 9.69 -0.99 4.50
C SER A 26 10.68 -0.37 3.51
N ALA A 27 11.87 -0.01 4.01
CA ALA A 27 13.01 0.40 3.20
C ALA A 27 14.03 -0.72 3.14
N GLN A 28 14.58 -0.97 1.96
CA GLN A 28 15.65 -1.91 1.72
C GLN A 28 16.82 -1.14 1.10
N THR A 29 17.91 -1.07 1.85
CA THR A 29 19.19 -0.58 1.35
C THR A 29 19.84 -1.70 0.56
N THR A 30 20.15 -1.47 -0.72
CA THR A 30 20.98 -2.39 -1.50
C THR A 30 22.42 -2.38 -0.98
N GLY A 31 23.18 -3.46 -1.23
CA GLY A 31 24.49 -3.70 -0.59
C GLY A 31 25.56 -2.62 -0.82
N ASP A 32 25.34 -1.75 -1.79
CA ASP A 32 26.15 -0.62 -2.21
C ASP A 32 25.74 0.73 -1.59
N GLY A 33 24.66 0.77 -0.78
CA GLY A 33 24.27 1.92 0.02
C GLY A 33 23.73 3.12 -0.75
N ARG A 34 23.73 3.06 -2.08
CA ARG A 34 23.31 4.16 -2.98
C ARG A 34 21.84 4.08 -3.37
N ASP A 35 21.29 2.87 -3.49
CA ASP A 35 19.89 2.67 -3.84
C ASP A 35 19.08 2.25 -2.60
N GLN A 36 18.10 3.09 -2.27
CA GLN A 36 17.08 2.79 -1.28
C GLN A 36 15.79 2.41 -2.02
N ARG A 37 15.47 1.12 -2.02
CA ARG A 37 14.20 0.62 -2.56
C ARG A 37 13.20 0.45 -1.45
N HIS A 38 11.97 0.85 -1.68
CA HIS A 38 10.90 0.66 -0.72
C HIS A 38 9.97 -0.48 -1.14
N SER A 39 9.31 -1.07 -0.16
CA SER A 39 8.26 -2.04 -0.36
C SER A 39 7.07 -1.75 0.54
N ILE A 40 5.87 -2.04 0.05
CA ILE A 40 4.64 -1.99 0.84
C ILE A 40 4.12 -3.42 0.96
N THR A 41 3.91 -3.87 2.19
CA THR A 41 3.24 -5.14 2.49
C THR A 41 1.87 -4.83 3.06
N ALA A 42 0.85 -5.48 2.53
CA ALA A 42 -0.46 -5.50 3.14
C ALA A 42 -0.85 -6.92 3.50
N PHE A 43 -1.40 -7.08 4.70
CA PHE A 43 -1.81 -8.34 5.26
C PHE A 43 -3.22 -8.20 5.78
N SER A 44 -4.06 -9.19 5.51
CA SER A 44 -5.42 -9.26 6.04
C SER A 44 -5.65 -10.59 6.73
N VAL A 45 -6.28 -10.54 7.90
CA VAL A 45 -6.83 -11.69 8.60
C VAL A 45 -8.34 -11.53 8.65
N GLU A 46 -9.07 -12.47 8.06
CA GLU A 46 -10.52 -12.59 8.21
C GLU A 46 -10.82 -13.61 9.30
N LYS A 47 -11.68 -13.22 10.25
CA LYS A 47 -12.31 -14.13 11.21
C LYS A 47 -13.80 -14.19 10.91
N SER A 48 -14.32 -15.39 10.77
CA SER A 48 -15.74 -15.62 10.51
C SER A 48 -16.32 -16.53 11.58
N LYS A 49 -17.46 -16.11 12.15
CA LYS A 49 -18.20 -16.90 13.13
C LYS A 49 -19.05 -18.01 12.47
N ALA A 50 -19.32 -17.89 11.18
CA ALA A 50 -20.20 -18.78 10.42
C ALA A 50 -19.47 -19.93 9.70
N SER A 51 -18.16 -19.82 9.47
CA SER A 51 -17.40 -20.84 8.72
C SER A 51 -16.73 -21.86 9.64
N THR A 52 -16.64 -23.09 9.16
CA THR A 52 -15.82 -24.16 9.75
C THR A 52 -14.34 -23.79 9.79
N GLN A 53 -13.88 -23.01 8.81
CA GLN A 53 -12.58 -22.35 8.84
C GLN A 53 -12.71 -21.00 9.55
N LYS A 54 -12.29 -20.94 10.82
CA LYS A 54 -12.46 -19.76 11.68
C LYS A 54 -11.58 -18.56 11.29
N GLU A 55 -10.53 -18.80 10.52
CA GLU A 55 -9.56 -17.77 10.12
C GLU A 55 -9.06 -17.99 8.69
N SER A 56 -9.01 -16.91 7.91
CA SER A 56 -8.42 -16.86 6.57
C SER A 56 -7.43 -15.70 6.49
N THR A 57 -6.34 -15.85 5.74
CA THR A 57 -5.31 -14.81 5.60
C THR A 57 -4.98 -14.53 4.14
N CYS A 58 -4.64 -13.28 3.85
CA CYS A 58 -4.16 -12.85 2.54
C CYS A 58 -3.04 -11.83 2.71
N SER A 59 -2.00 -11.92 1.87
CA SER A 59 -0.93 -10.93 1.84
C SER A 59 -0.58 -10.53 0.41
N VAL A 60 -0.24 -9.26 0.24
CA VAL A 60 0.28 -8.71 -1.01
C VAL A 60 1.49 -7.85 -0.70
N HIS A 61 2.53 -8.00 -1.53
CA HIS A 61 3.79 -7.30 -1.38
C HIS A 61 4.10 -6.55 -2.68
N ILE A 62 4.20 -5.22 -2.59
CA ILE A 62 4.63 -4.34 -3.67
C ILE A 62 6.10 -4.02 -3.42
N MET A 63 6.96 -4.30 -4.39
CA MET A 63 8.41 -4.15 -4.25
C MET A 63 8.98 -3.13 -5.24
N ASN A 64 10.24 -2.73 -5.00
CA ASN A 64 11.02 -1.85 -5.88
C ASN A 64 10.36 -0.49 -6.13
N LEU A 65 9.67 0.05 -5.14
CA LEU A 65 9.11 1.40 -5.20
C LEU A 65 10.19 2.44 -4.89
N SER A 66 10.09 3.61 -5.52
CA SER A 66 10.86 4.79 -5.11
C SER A 66 10.41 5.26 -3.72
N ALA A 67 11.26 6.03 -3.04
CA ALA A 67 10.93 6.57 -1.72
C ALA A 67 9.68 7.47 -1.75
N GLU A 68 9.57 8.33 -2.76
CA GLU A 68 8.42 9.23 -2.93
C GLU A 68 7.13 8.46 -3.24
N THR A 69 7.16 7.58 -4.24
CA THR A 69 5.98 6.81 -4.67
C THR A 69 5.47 5.91 -3.55
N SER A 70 6.37 5.25 -2.84
CA SER A 70 5.98 4.37 -1.72
C SER A 70 5.36 5.12 -0.54
N LEU A 71 5.85 6.33 -0.22
CA LEU A 71 5.27 7.13 0.84
C LEU A 71 3.85 7.58 0.47
N ARG A 72 3.67 8.11 -0.74
CA ARG A 72 2.34 8.55 -1.23
C ARG A 72 1.35 7.39 -1.29
N LEU A 73 1.75 6.24 -1.85
CA LEU A 73 0.91 5.05 -1.90
C LEU A 73 0.53 4.57 -0.49
N PHE A 74 1.49 4.53 0.44
CA PHE A 74 1.22 4.14 1.82
C PHE A 74 0.21 5.07 2.48
N GLU A 75 0.33 6.38 2.29
CA GLU A 75 -0.59 7.37 2.85
C GLU A 75 -2.00 7.25 2.26
N LEU A 76 -2.11 7.06 0.93
CA LEU A 76 -3.38 6.80 0.27
C LEU A 76 -4.08 5.54 0.83
N ILE A 77 -3.34 4.45 1.01
CA ILE A 77 -3.88 3.20 1.56
C ILE A 77 -4.29 3.37 3.03
N ALA A 78 -3.42 4.00 3.82
CA ALA A 78 -3.63 4.18 5.26
C ALA A 78 -4.81 5.11 5.58
N GLN A 79 -5.00 6.15 4.78
CA GLN A 79 -6.01 7.19 4.99
C GLN A 79 -7.30 6.96 4.20
N ALA A 80 -7.37 5.94 3.34
CA ALA A 80 -8.58 5.61 2.60
C ALA A 80 -9.79 5.46 3.55
N GLU A 81 -10.92 6.09 3.22
CA GLU A 81 -12.13 5.98 4.05
C GLU A 81 -12.61 4.52 4.12
N SER A 82 -12.60 3.85 2.96
CA SER A 82 -12.93 2.43 2.83
C SER A 82 -11.70 1.54 3.03
N PRO A 83 -11.86 0.34 3.63
CA PRO A 83 -10.76 -0.60 3.82
C PRO A 83 -10.17 -1.06 2.48
N VAL A 84 -8.86 -0.93 2.34
CA VAL A 84 -8.14 -1.41 1.15
C VAL A 84 -7.65 -2.83 1.41
N PHE A 85 -8.39 -3.83 0.93
CA PHE A 85 -7.97 -5.22 1.05
C PHE A 85 -6.74 -5.52 0.18
N PRO A 86 -5.87 -6.46 0.59
CA PRO A 86 -4.65 -6.77 -0.15
C PRO A 86 -4.88 -7.09 -1.63
N CYS A 87 -5.99 -7.78 -1.95
CA CYS A 87 -6.36 -8.11 -3.33
C CYS A 87 -6.56 -6.89 -4.25
N HIS A 88 -6.94 -5.73 -3.71
CA HIS A 88 -7.18 -4.51 -4.48
C HIS A 88 -5.90 -3.69 -4.71
N LEU A 89 -4.80 -4.03 -4.04
CA LEU A 89 -3.59 -3.21 -4.08
C LEU A 89 -2.89 -3.22 -5.43
N ALA A 90 -2.91 -4.34 -6.14
CA ALA A 90 -2.33 -4.38 -7.48
C ALA A 90 -3.04 -3.41 -8.44
N ASP A 91 -4.36 -3.28 -8.30
CA ASP A 91 -5.18 -2.39 -9.12
C ASP A 91 -4.92 -0.92 -8.75
N ILE A 92 -4.91 -0.60 -7.45
CA ILE A 92 -4.60 0.75 -6.97
C ILE A 92 -3.21 1.18 -7.42
N VAL A 93 -2.19 0.32 -7.28
CA VAL A 93 -0.83 0.63 -7.71
C VAL A 93 -0.77 0.87 -9.21
N ARG A 94 -1.43 0.02 -10.00
CA ARG A 94 -1.51 0.18 -11.45
C ARG A 94 -2.15 1.51 -11.83
N ASP A 95 -3.29 1.86 -11.24
CA ASP A 95 -3.99 3.11 -11.56
C ASP A 95 -3.20 4.34 -11.12
N GLN A 96 -2.53 4.28 -9.96
CA GLN A 96 -1.70 5.37 -9.45
C GLN A 96 -0.41 5.56 -10.25
N ILE A 97 0.26 4.49 -10.70
CA ILE A 97 1.43 4.60 -11.58
C ILE A 97 1.03 5.23 -12.92
N HIS A 98 -0.08 4.81 -13.50
CA HIS A 98 -0.58 5.42 -14.73
C HIS A 98 -1.00 6.88 -14.51
N GLY A 99 -1.66 7.19 -13.39
CA GLY A 99 -2.07 8.56 -13.03
C GLY A 99 -0.89 9.50 -12.74
N MET A 100 0.17 9.01 -12.08
CA MET A 100 1.41 9.77 -11.83
C MET A 100 2.25 10.00 -13.09
N SER A 101 1.97 9.28 -14.18
CA SER A 101 2.61 9.51 -15.48
C SER A 101 2.01 10.71 -16.24
N PHE A 102 0.92 11.30 -15.75
CA PHE A 102 0.36 12.52 -16.34
C PHE A 102 0.99 13.77 -15.70
N CYS A 103 1.75 14.46 -16.54
CA CYS A 103 2.61 15.61 -16.25
C CYS A 103 1.90 16.78 -15.54
N GLU A 104 2.66 17.50 -14.71
CA GLU A 104 2.44 18.93 -14.51
C GLU A 104 2.53 19.65 -15.87
N VAL A 105 1.40 20.12 -16.38
CA VAL A 105 1.37 21.07 -17.49
C VAL A 105 1.40 22.46 -16.90
N THR A 106 2.59 23.04 -16.77
CA THR A 106 2.71 24.48 -16.49
C THR A 106 2.49 25.25 -17.80
N PRO A 107 1.55 26.21 -17.87
CA PRO A 107 1.45 27.07 -19.03
C PRO A 107 2.74 27.89 -19.14
N SER A 108 3.41 27.77 -20.28
CA SER A 108 4.54 28.64 -20.61
C SER A 108 4.03 30.08 -20.65
N ALA A 109 4.44 30.89 -19.68
CA ALA A 109 4.20 32.32 -19.73
C ALA A 109 5.03 32.91 -20.87
N ALA A 110 4.45 32.96 -22.06
CA ALA A 110 4.97 33.75 -23.16
C ALA A 110 4.94 35.23 -22.72
N LYS A 111 6.13 35.79 -22.45
CA LYS A 111 6.29 37.24 -22.35
C LYS A 111 6.03 37.83 -23.73
N VAL A 112 5.01 38.68 -23.84
CA VAL A 112 4.83 39.65 -24.93
C VAL A 112 5.82 40.79 -24.72
#